data_AF-A0A968FZM5-F1
#
_entry.id   AF-A0A968FZM5-F1
#
_cell.length_a   1.000
_cell.length_b   1.000
_cell.length_c   1.000
_cell.angle_alpha   90.00
_cell.angle_beta   90.00
_cell.angle_gamma   90.00
#
_symmetry.space_group_name_H-M   'P 1'
#
loop_
_entity.id
_entity.type
_entity.pdbx_description
1 polymer ?
#
loop_
_entity_poly.entity_id
_entity_poly.type
_entity_poly.pdbx_seq_one_letter_code
_entity_poly.pdbx_strand_id
1 'polypeptide(L)' 'PEKLPEAFHQEDSVLVYIPLSYMIGGYAVLVPRKMVQPLNMSLEEAMRFTLTAGVTGMARPVSEKGEKK' A
#
# COMPACT_ATOMS: atom_id res chain seq x y z
N PRO A 1 -10.38 -20.01 4.77
CA PRO A 1 -11.23 -19.49 5.86
C PRO A 1 -11.45 -20.51 6.99
N GLU A 2 -11.80 -21.77 6.65
CA GLU A 2 -12.21 -22.83 7.61
C GLU A 2 -11.12 -23.38 8.57
N LYS A 3 -9.86 -22.94 8.48
CA LYS A 3 -8.77 -23.44 9.36
C LYS A 3 -8.10 -22.35 10.19
N LEU A 4 -8.66 -21.16 10.20
CA LEU A 4 -8.15 -20.10 11.06
C LEU A 4 -8.79 -20.22 12.45
N PRO A 5 -8.13 -19.77 13.52
CA PRO A 5 -8.80 -19.61 14.80
C PRO A 5 -10.03 -18.71 14.65
N GLU A 6 -11.10 -18.96 15.41
CA GLU A 6 -12.37 -18.21 15.27
C GLU A 6 -12.21 -16.69 15.37
N ALA A 7 -11.21 -16.22 16.12
CA ALA A 7 -10.84 -14.80 16.22
C ALA A 7 -10.48 -14.14 14.88
N PHE A 8 -10.14 -14.94 13.86
CA PHE A 8 -9.76 -14.49 12.52
C PHE A 8 -10.83 -14.79 11.46
N HIS A 9 -12.00 -15.28 11.85
CA HIS A 9 -13.14 -15.53 10.95
C HIS A 9 -13.92 -14.25 10.60
N GLN A 10 -13.24 -13.12 10.43
CA GLN A 10 -13.90 -11.95 9.85
C GLN A 10 -14.10 -12.19 8.36
N GLU A 11 -15.38 -12.33 7.96
CA GLU A 11 -15.82 -12.75 6.62
C GLU A 11 -15.35 -11.82 5.48
N ASP A 12 -14.78 -10.65 5.79
CA ASP A 12 -14.28 -9.69 4.79
C ASP A 12 -12.96 -9.04 5.22
N SER A 13 -11.97 -9.86 5.57
CA SER A 13 -10.61 -9.40 5.88
C SER A 13 -9.61 -9.75 4.79
N VAL A 14 -8.61 -8.88 4.62
CA VAL A 14 -7.46 -9.08 3.75
C VAL A 14 -6.20 -9.29 4.59
N LEU A 15 -5.29 -10.15 4.10
CA LEU A 15 -3.97 -10.33 4.71
C LEU A 15 -3.04 -9.23 4.21
N VAL A 16 -2.48 -8.44 5.13
CA VAL A 16 -1.53 -7.37 4.83
C VAL A 16 -0.17 -7.72 5.42
N TYR A 17 0.86 -7.68 4.58
CA TYR A 17 2.24 -7.84 5.01
C TYR A 17 2.91 -6.48 5.19
N ILE A 18 3.44 -6.24 6.39
CA ILE A 18 4.14 -5.00 6.75
C ILE A 18 5.62 -5.35 6.94
N PRO A 19 6.49 -5.03 5.96
CA PRO A 19 7.92 -5.26 6.10
C PRO A 19 8.52 -4.31 7.15
N LEU A 20 9.37 -4.84 8.02
CA LEU A 20 10.22 -4.00 8.88
C LEU A 20 11.45 -3.55 8.08
N SER A 21 12.13 -2.49 8.55
CA SER A 21 13.37 -2.00 7.94
C SER A 21 14.40 -3.13 7.76
N TYR A 22 15.16 -3.08 6.66
CA TYR A 22 16.18 -4.07 6.26
C TYR A 22 15.67 -5.49 5.96
N MET A 23 14.36 -5.68 5.76
CA MET A 23 13.77 -6.99 5.44
C MET A 23 14.06 -8.09 6.48
N ILE A 24 14.45 -7.72 7.71
CA ILE A 24 14.59 -8.67 8.82
C ILE A 24 13.18 -8.94 9.36
N GLY A 25 12.42 -9.71 8.58
CA GLY A 25 11.04 -10.07 8.89
C GLY A 25 10.01 -8.96 8.64
N GLY A 26 8.80 -9.23 9.11
CA GLY A 26 7.64 -8.37 8.95
C GLY A 26 6.43 -8.96 9.67
N TYR A 27 5.41 -8.13 9.87
CA TYR A 27 4.15 -8.57 10.46
C TYR A 27 3.14 -8.90 9.37
N ALA A 28 2.48 -10.04 9.50
CA ALA A 28 1.31 -10.37 8.71
C ALA A 28 0.06 -10.13 9.56
N VAL A 29 -0.78 -9.18 9.17
CA VAL A 29 -1.98 -8.79 9.92
C VAL A 29 -3.21 -8.99 9.06
N LEU A 30 -4.30 -9.48 9.66
CA LEU A 30 -5.62 -9.47 9.02
C LEU A 30 -6.28 -8.11 9.27
N VAL A 31 -6.74 -7.48 8.20
CA VAL A 31 -7.38 -6.16 8.23
C VAL A 31 -8.73 -6.23 7.52
N PRO A 32 -9.84 -5.78 8.14
CA PRO A 32 -11.11 -5.61 7.45
C PRO A 32 -10.95 -4.81 6.14
N ARG A 33 -11.54 -5.30 5.04
CA ARG A 33 -11.47 -4.67 3.72
C ARG A 33 -11.95 -3.21 3.73
N LYS A 34 -12.92 -2.87 4.59
CA LYS A 34 -13.40 -1.49 4.77
C LYS A 34 -12.34 -0.49 5.28
N MET A 35 -11.22 -0.96 5.83
CA MET A 35 -10.14 -0.11 6.36
C MET A 35 -8.96 0.04 5.39
N VAL A 36 -9.06 -0.52 4.18
CA VAL A 36 -8.06 -0.36 3.14
C VAL A 36 -8.67 0.30 1.91
N GLN A 37 -7.87 1.09 1.20
CA GLN A 37 -8.28 1.74 -0.05
C GLN A 37 -7.40 1.24 -1.19
N PRO A 38 -7.99 0.84 -2.34
CA PRO A 38 -7.22 0.55 -3.53
C PRO A 38 -6.46 1.80 -4.00
N LEU A 39 -5.21 1.63 -4.40
CA LEU A 39 -4.41 2.70 -5.00
C LEU A 39 -4.34 2.48 -6.51
N ASN A 40 -4.55 3.56 -7.27
CA ASN A 40 -4.39 3.56 -8.73
C ASN A 40 -2.90 3.69 -9.10
N MET A 41 -2.13 2.65 -8.82
CA MET A 41 -0.70 2.56 -9.17
C MET A 41 -0.33 1.13 -9.52
N SER A 42 0.72 0.98 -10.33
CA SER A 42 1.29 -0.33 -10.61
C SER A 42 2.00 -0.90 -9.37
N LEU A 43 2.16 -2.22 -9.34
CA LEU A 43 2.92 -2.91 -8.29
C LEU A 43 4.36 -2.38 -8.20
N GLU A 44 4.99 -2.10 -9.33
CA GLU A 44 6.36 -1.58 -9.40
C GLU A 44 6.47 -0.20 -8.74
N GLU A 45 5.52 0.70 -9.03
CA GLU A 45 5.46 2.02 -8.40
C GLU A 45 5.23 1.91 -6.89
N ALA A 46 4.33 1.03 -6.46
CA ALA A 46 4.06 0.78 -5.04
C ALA A 46 5.29 0.25 -4.30
N MET A 47 6.02 -0.69 -4.90
CA MET A 47 7.25 -1.26 -4.33
C MET A 47 8.35 -0.20 -4.23
N ARG A 48 8.55 0.59 -5.30
CA ARG A 48 9.51 1.71 -5.29
C ARG A 48 9.18 2.71 -4.18
N PHE A 49 7.92 3.11 -4.07
CA PHE A 49 7.46 4.02 -3.01
C PHE A 49 7.74 3.45 -1.62
N THR A 50 7.44 2.16 -1.41
CA THR A 50 7.65 1.48 -0.12
C THR A 50 9.14 1.43 0.26
N LEU A 51 10.02 1.10 -0.70
CA LEU A 51 11.47 1.00 -0.48
C LEU A 51 12.15 2.36 -0.29
N THR A 52 11.64 3.41 -0.93
CA THR A 52 12.19 4.76 -0.80
C THR A 52 11.49 5.61 0.27
N ALA A 53 10.51 5.04 0.98
CA ALA A 53 9.62 5.78 1.88
C ALA A 53 8.98 7.02 1.21
N GLY A 54 8.66 6.91 -0.08
CA GLY A 54 8.10 8.01 -0.87
C GLY A 54 9.11 9.08 -1.27
N VAL A 55 10.41 8.87 -1.06
CA VAL A 55 11.46 9.73 -1.63
C VAL A 55 11.57 9.42 -3.12
N THR A 56 10.67 10.01 -3.90
CA THR A 56 10.84 10.16 -5.34
C THR A 56 11.53 11.50 -5.55
N GLY A 57 12.74 11.52 -6.12
CA GLY A 57 13.48 12.77 -6.35
C GLY A 57 12.57 13.80 -7.04
N MET A 58 12.46 15.00 -6.44
CA MET A 58 11.72 16.18 -6.89
C MET A 58 11.03 16.04 -8.25
N ALA A 59 9.81 15.50 -8.28
CA ALA A 59 8.96 15.69 -9.45
C ALA A 59 8.53 17.16 -9.46
N ARG A 60 9.12 17.94 -10.38
CA ARG A 60 8.74 19.33 -10.66
C ARG A 60 7.21 19.44 -10.76
N PRO A 61 6.58 20.48 -10.20
CA PRO A 61 5.18 20.74 -10.47
C PRO A 61 4.99 20.94 -11.99
N VAL A 62 4.04 20.21 -12.56
CA VAL A 62 3.61 20.39 -13.94
C VAL A 62 2.96 21.78 -14.01
N SER A 63 3.63 22.71 -14.70
CA SER A 63 3.07 24.03 -14.99
C SER A 63 1.88 23.85 -15.93
N GLU A 64 0.67 24.17 -15.45
CA GLU A 64 -0.53 24.29 -16.28
C GLU A 64 -0.26 25.33 -17.37
N LYS A 65 -0.24 24.86 -18.61
CA LYS A 65 -0.08 25.69 -19.81
C LYS A 65 -1.36 26.50 -19.97
N GLY A 66 -1.35 27.76 -19.51
CA GLY A 66 -2.43 28.72 -19.67
C GLY A 66 -2.86 28.82 -21.14
N GLU A 67 -4.12 28.47 -21.37
CA GLU A 67 -4.83 28.63 -22.62
C GLU A 67 -4.94 30.14 -22.93
N LYS A 68 -4.41 30.54 -24.09
CA LYS A 68 -4.53 31.91 -24.61
C LYS A 68 -5.99 32.21 -24.88
N LYS A 69 -6.46 33.36 -24.40
CA LYS A 69 -7.59 34.08 -25.00
C LYS A 69 -7.21 35.55 -25.14
#